data_AF-A0A8J5PQ37-F1
#
_entry.id   AF-A0A8J5PQ37-F1
#
_cell.length_a   1.000
_cell.length_b   1.000
_cell.length_c   1.000
_cell.angle_alpha   90.00
_cell.angle_beta   90.00
_cell.angle_gamma   90.00
#
_symmetry.space_group_name_H-M   'P 1'
#
loop_
_entity.id
_entity.type
_entity.pdbx_description
1 polymer ?
#
loop_
_entity_poly.entity_id
_entity_poly.type
_entity_poly.pdbx_seq_one_letter_code
_entity_poly.pdbx_strand_id
1 'polypeptide(L)'
;MAKNIGNGADKATSEQAGNLAGQFPVCIGARLMITQNIWQPAGLVNGAQGIVYDIGWAPGADTHRDPPREVVPILPVKRDFFLGTSACTRKQFPLTVSYAITVHKSQSITVDKMVTDLSERDFQTGLSYVAVSRVKMLEGLMIDAPFERASLHYDKLPDGVLMKVRDQDRRRQQQLDQPLFHPLFS
;
A
#
# COMPACT_ATOMS: atom_id res chain seq x y z
N MET A 1 14.18 -16.93 3.06
CA MET A 1 12.80 -17.46 3.24
C MET A 1 12.25 -16.99 4.59
N ALA A 2 10.94 -16.85 4.72
CA ALA A 2 10.30 -16.49 5.99
C ALA A 2 10.35 -17.66 7.00
N LYS A 3 10.39 -17.34 8.30
CA LYS A 3 10.24 -18.35 9.36
C LYS A 3 8.76 -18.44 9.74
N ASN A 4 8.14 -19.60 9.50
CA ASN A 4 6.72 -19.85 9.77
C ASN A 4 6.56 -20.80 10.98
N ILE A 5 5.52 -20.57 11.78
CA ILE A 5 5.13 -21.39 12.94
C ILE A 5 3.61 -21.61 12.85
N GLY A 6 3.13 -22.83 13.09
CA GLY A 6 1.70 -23.19 13.00
C GLY A 6 1.37 -24.05 11.78
N ASN A 7 0.25 -24.79 11.86
CA ASN A 7 -0.15 -25.73 10.82
C ASN A 7 -0.58 -25.00 9.54
N GLY A 8 0.04 -25.31 8.40
CA GLY A 8 -0.23 -24.65 7.11
C GLY A 8 0.27 -23.22 6.97
N ALA A 9 1.03 -22.70 7.97
CA ALA A 9 1.54 -21.33 7.97
C ALA A 9 2.54 -21.05 6.82
N ASP A 10 3.19 -22.09 6.30
CA ASP A 10 4.07 -22.06 5.12
C ASP A 10 3.31 -21.81 3.81
N LYS A 11 2.07 -22.31 3.72
CA LYS A 11 1.19 -22.17 2.55
C LYS A 11 0.36 -20.88 2.56
N ALA A 12 0.30 -20.18 3.70
CA ALA A 12 -0.46 -18.95 3.82
C ALA A 12 0.06 -17.87 2.84
N THR A 13 -0.86 -17.20 2.15
CA THR A 13 -0.51 -16.09 1.26
C THR A 13 0.09 -14.92 2.04
N SER A 14 0.80 -14.03 1.35
CA SER A 14 1.35 -12.82 1.97
C SER A 14 0.25 -11.97 2.61
N GLU A 15 -0.92 -11.86 1.98
CA GLU A 15 -2.07 -11.09 2.47
C GLU A 15 -2.62 -11.63 3.79
N GLN A 16 -2.80 -12.96 3.88
CA GLN A 16 -3.20 -13.64 5.12
C GLN A 16 -2.18 -13.45 6.24
N ALA A 17 -0.88 -13.40 5.89
CA ALA A 17 0.20 -13.14 6.84
C ALA A 17 0.50 -11.64 7.03
N GLY A 18 -0.49 -10.77 6.82
CA GLY A 18 -0.38 -9.32 7.04
C GLY A 18 0.62 -8.63 6.13
N ASN A 19 0.75 -9.06 4.87
CA ASN A 19 1.73 -8.62 3.88
C ASN A 19 3.18 -9.06 4.14
N LEU A 20 3.42 -10.06 4.99
CA LEU A 20 4.75 -10.68 5.08
C LEU A 20 4.92 -11.76 4.02
N ALA A 21 5.86 -11.55 3.11
CA ALA A 21 6.15 -12.48 2.03
C ALA A 21 6.74 -13.81 2.53
N GLY A 22 6.20 -14.94 2.06
CA GLY A 22 6.75 -16.27 2.39
C GLY A 22 8.17 -16.46 1.86
N GLN A 23 8.43 -15.95 0.66
CA GLN A 23 9.76 -15.84 0.06
C GLN A 23 9.97 -14.42 -0.44
N PHE A 24 11.19 -13.92 -0.33
CA PHE A 24 11.54 -12.56 -0.70
C PHE A 24 12.89 -12.61 -1.44
N PRO A 25 12.88 -12.84 -2.77
CA PRO A 25 14.10 -12.77 -3.56
C PRO A 25 14.53 -11.31 -3.66
N VAL A 26 15.79 -11.04 -3.34
CA VAL A 26 16.35 -9.68 -3.30
C VAL A 26 17.81 -9.71 -3.74
N CYS A 27 18.22 -8.66 -4.44
CA CYS A 27 19.60 -8.39 -4.80
C CYS A 27 19.91 -6.92 -4.54
N ILE A 28 21.20 -6.59 -4.47
CA ILE A 28 21.65 -5.19 -4.47
C ILE A 28 21.11 -4.51 -5.73
N GLY A 29 20.57 -3.31 -5.58
CA GLY A 29 19.90 -2.56 -6.65
C GLY A 29 18.41 -2.89 -6.83
N ALA A 30 17.85 -3.87 -6.12
CA ALA A 30 16.43 -4.18 -6.21
C ALA A 30 15.56 -3.02 -5.68
N ARG A 31 14.48 -2.69 -6.40
CA ARG A 31 13.48 -1.72 -5.96
C ARG A 31 12.52 -2.39 -4.99
N LEU A 32 12.42 -1.84 -3.79
CA LEU A 32 11.59 -2.37 -2.72
C LEU A 32 10.59 -1.33 -2.23
N MET A 33 9.54 -1.83 -1.57
CA MET A 33 8.55 -1.03 -0.87
C MET A 33 8.37 -1.58 0.54
N ILE A 34 8.31 -0.66 1.50
CA ILE A 34 8.00 -0.94 2.89
C ILE A 34 6.51 -1.23 3.01
N THR A 35 6.15 -2.30 3.71
CA THR A 35 4.75 -2.76 3.81
C THR A 35 4.06 -2.34 5.10
N GLN A 36 4.70 -1.55 5.95
CA GLN A 36 4.15 -1.10 7.24
C GLN A 36 4.87 0.15 7.77
N ASN A 37 4.27 0.82 8.74
CA ASN A 37 4.95 1.93 9.41
C ASN A 37 6.03 1.38 10.35
N ILE A 38 7.28 1.77 10.11
CA ILE A 38 8.44 1.39 10.92
C ILE A 38 8.94 2.62 11.68
N TRP A 39 9.14 3.74 10.97
CA TRP A 39 9.64 4.97 11.55
C TRP A 39 9.11 6.19 10.77
N GLN A 40 7.99 6.74 11.24
CA GLN A 40 7.28 7.82 10.55
C GLN A 40 8.10 9.12 10.46
N PRO A 41 8.77 9.60 11.53
CA PRO A 41 9.65 10.76 11.45
C PRO A 41 10.75 10.68 10.39
N ALA A 42 11.26 9.48 10.10
CA ALA A 42 12.27 9.23 9.07
C ALA A 42 11.66 8.87 7.70
N GLY A 43 10.34 8.96 7.53
CA GLY A 43 9.66 8.62 6.28
C GLY A 43 9.54 7.12 5.96
N LEU A 44 9.90 6.23 6.89
CA LEU A 44 9.78 4.77 6.74
C LEU A 44 8.36 4.31 7.07
N VAL A 45 7.45 4.65 6.16
CA VAL A 45 6.02 4.38 6.24
C VAL A 45 5.59 3.30 5.26
N ASN A 46 4.38 2.76 5.45
CA ASN A 46 3.79 1.86 4.48
C ASN A 46 3.68 2.53 3.11
N GLY A 47 4.21 1.90 2.07
CA GLY A 47 4.30 2.45 0.72
C GLY A 47 5.59 3.20 0.41
N ALA A 48 6.45 3.46 1.41
CA ALA A 48 7.74 4.08 1.15
C ALA A 48 8.60 3.17 0.27
N GLN A 49 9.13 3.72 -0.82
CA GLN A 49 9.93 2.99 -1.79
C GLN A 49 11.42 3.30 -1.61
N GLY A 50 12.26 2.32 -1.91
CA GLY A 50 13.70 2.45 -1.83
C GLY A 50 14.43 1.44 -2.71
N ILE A 51 15.75 1.58 -2.77
CA ILE A 51 16.64 0.67 -3.49
C ILE A 51 17.52 -0.04 -2.48
N VAL A 52 17.75 -1.34 -2.65
CA VAL A 52 18.70 -2.09 -1.83
C VAL A 52 20.10 -1.59 -2.11
N TYR A 53 20.71 -0.95 -1.12
CA TYR A 53 22.10 -0.53 -1.20
C TYR A 53 23.06 -1.67 -0.86
N ASP A 54 22.79 -2.38 0.23
CA ASP A 54 23.64 -3.46 0.73
C ASP A 54 22.83 -4.50 1.53
N ILE A 55 23.39 -5.70 1.71
CA ILE A 55 22.79 -6.83 2.43
C ILE A 55 23.80 -7.37 3.44
N GLY A 56 23.59 -7.04 4.73
CA GLY A 56 24.42 -7.54 5.83
C GLY A 56 24.10 -8.99 6.22
N TRP A 57 25.14 -9.77 6.51
CA TRP A 57 25.05 -11.17 6.95
C TRP A 57 25.61 -11.34 8.39
N ALA A 58 25.17 -12.39 9.10
CA ALA A 58 25.69 -12.71 10.44
C ALA A 58 27.11 -13.34 10.38
N PRO A 59 27.77 -13.56 11.53
CA PRO A 59 28.81 -12.75 12.16
C PRO A 59 30.16 -12.69 11.42
N GLY A 60 30.81 -11.52 11.44
CA GLY A 60 32.03 -11.14 10.69
C GLY A 60 31.89 -9.84 9.87
N ALA A 61 30.69 -9.26 9.84
CA ALA A 61 30.37 -8.05 9.08
C ALA A 61 30.83 -6.78 9.81
N ASP A 62 31.68 -5.98 9.15
CA ASP A 62 32.15 -4.68 9.64
C ASP A 62 31.19 -3.57 9.16
N THR A 63 30.38 -3.05 10.09
CA THR A 63 29.46 -1.92 9.87
C THR A 63 30.11 -0.56 10.14
N HIS A 64 31.42 -0.49 10.39
CA HIS A 64 32.12 0.70 10.88
C HIS A 64 32.96 1.44 9.82
N ARG A 65 33.07 0.94 8.59
CA ARG A 65 33.95 1.56 7.58
C ARG A 65 33.36 2.75 6.83
N ASP A 66 32.04 3.01 6.90
CA ASP A 66 31.42 4.19 6.28
C ASP A 66 30.19 4.70 7.06
N PRO A 67 30.24 5.92 7.64
CA PRO A 67 29.05 6.72 7.92
C PRO A 67 29.06 8.03 7.10
N PRO A 68 27.93 8.71 6.83
CA PRO A 68 26.55 8.27 6.63
C PRO A 68 26.01 8.68 5.24
N ARG A 69 25.15 7.84 4.66
CA ARG A 69 23.88 8.33 4.09
C ARG A 69 22.78 7.86 5.04
N GLU A 70 21.60 8.45 4.94
CA GLU A 70 20.39 8.18 5.72
C GLU A 70 19.89 6.73 5.54
N VAL A 71 20.71 5.74 5.90
CA VAL A 71 20.47 4.31 5.72
C VAL A 71 19.97 3.77 7.05
N VAL A 72 18.68 3.46 7.10
CA VAL A 72 18.05 2.90 8.30
C VAL A 72 18.04 1.38 8.22
N PRO A 73 18.54 0.66 9.24
CA PRO A 73 18.47 -0.80 9.26
C PRO A 73 17.02 -1.27 9.34
N ILE A 74 16.59 -2.09 8.37
CA ILE A 74 15.26 -2.71 8.36
C ILE A 74 15.37 -4.11 8.96
N LEU A 75 14.68 -4.35 10.08
CA LEU A 75 14.74 -5.61 10.81
C LEU A 75 13.54 -6.53 10.49
N PRO A 76 13.70 -7.86 10.59
CA PRO A 76 12.59 -8.79 10.44
C PRO A 76 11.56 -8.62 11.57
N VAL A 77 10.28 -8.55 11.19
CA VAL A 77 9.15 -8.46 12.12
C VAL A 77 8.40 -9.78 12.19
N LYS A 78 7.71 -10.01 13.32
CA LYS A 78 6.82 -11.16 13.50
C LYS A 78 5.36 -10.71 13.35
N ARG A 79 4.53 -11.52 12.69
CA ARG A 79 3.08 -11.36 12.66
C ARG A 79 2.38 -12.66 13.00
N ASP A 80 1.37 -12.53 13.86
CA ASP A 80 0.45 -13.61 14.19
C ASP A 80 -0.83 -13.45 13.37
N PHE A 81 -1.36 -14.56 12.85
CA PHE A 81 -2.56 -14.60 12.02
C PHE A 81 -3.26 -15.96 12.16
N PHE A 82 -4.53 -16.03 11.78
CA PHE A 82 -5.29 -17.28 11.79
C PHE A 82 -5.46 -17.81 10.36
N LEU A 83 -5.22 -19.11 10.19
CA LEU A 83 -5.57 -19.84 8.97
C LEU A 83 -6.72 -20.81 9.33
N GLY A 84 -7.95 -20.42 9.02
CA GLY A 84 -9.14 -21.10 9.53
C GLY A 84 -9.20 -20.99 11.06
N THR A 85 -9.12 -22.12 11.75
CA THR A 85 -9.09 -22.19 13.23
C THR A 85 -7.67 -22.24 13.82
N SER A 86 -6.64 -22.33 12.99
CA SER A 86 -5.25 -22.52 13.45
C SER A 86 -4.53 -21.19 13.63
N ALA A 87 -3.99 -20.95 14.83
CA ALA A 87 -3.09 -19.83 15.09
C ALA A 87 -1.71 -20.07 14.45
N CYS A 88 -1.24 -19.10 13.69
CA CYS A 88 0.00 -19.15 12.91
C CYS A 88 0.83 -17.88 13.13
N THR A 89 2.14 -17.98 12.97
CA THR A 89 3.07 -16.85 13.05
C THR A 89 4.03 -16.88 11.86
N ARG A 90 4.32 -15.71 11.27
CA ARG A 90 5.36 -15.53 10.25
C ARG A 90 6.35 -14.45 10.68
N LYS A 91 7.65 -14.75 10.61
CA LYS A 91 8.75 -13.78 10.78
C LYS A 91 9.42 -13.49 9.44
N GLN A 92 9.41 -12.23 9.02
CA GLN A 92 10.00 -11.77 7.76
C GLN A 92 10.30 -10.26 7.80
N PHE A 93 11.19 -9.77 6.93
CA PHE A 93 11.32 -8.33 6.65
C PHE A 93 9.99 -7.73 6.13
N PRO A 94 9.60 -6.54 6.59
CA PRO A 94 8.39 -5.84 6.12
C PRO A 94 8.63 -5.15 4.76
N LEU A 95 9.12 -5.92 3.79
CA LEU A 95 9.55 -5.46 2.47
C LEU A 95 8.90 -6.32 1.38
N THR A 96 8.57 -5.68 0.27
CA THR A 96 8.16 -6.35 -0.97
C THR A 96 8.89 -5.74 -2.14
N VAL A 97 9.08 -6.51 -3.21
CA VAL A 97 9.61 -5.99 -4.47
C VAL A 97 8.59 -5.01 -5.07
N SER A 98 9.07 -3.89 -5.62
CA SER A 98 8.24 -2.77 -6.06
C SER A 98 8.59 -2.30 -7.47
N TYR A 99 8.61 -3.25 -8.42
CA TYR A 99 8.63 -2.93 -9.85
C TYR A 99 7.22 -2.73 -10.41
N ALA A 100 6.26 -3.50 -9.90
CA ALA A 100 4.84 -3.36 -10.21
C ALA A 100 4.04 -3.43 -8.90
N ILE A 101 3.06 -2.55 -8.75
CA ILE A 101 2.14 -2.52 -7.62
C ILE A 101 0.73 -2.39 -8.18
N THR A 102 -0.25 -2.99 -7.51
CA THR A 102 -1.66 -2.81 -7.88
C THR A 102 -2.11 -1.39 -7.52
N VAL A 103 -3.09 -0.88 -8.26
CA VAL A 103 -3.69 0.45 -8.02
C VAL A 103 -4.20 0.59 -6.58
N HIS A 104 -4.76 -0.48 -6.01
CA HIS A 104 -5.20 -0.49 -4.61
C HIS A 104 -4.05 -0.26 -3.62
N LYS A 105 -2.85 -0.79 -3.91
CA LYS A 105 -1.67 -0.62 -3.07
C LYS A 105 -0.97 0.72 -3.31
N SER A 106 -1.22 1.38 -4.44
CA SER A 106 -0.67 2.70 -4.74
C SER A 106 -1.50 3.85 -4.17
N GLN A 107 -2.71 3.62 -3.64
CA GLN A 107 -3.66 4.66 -3.20
C GLN A 107 -3.09 5.75 -2.26
N SER A 108 -2.00 5.48 -1.53
CA SER A 108 -1.33 6.43 -0.64
C SER A 108 0.09 6.82 -1.10
N ILE A 109 0.47 6.46 -2.33
CA ILE A 109 1.82 6.65 -2.88
C ILE A 109 1.74 7.66 -4.02
N THR A 110 2.66 8.62 -4.03
CA THR A 110 2.85 9.56 -5.14
C THR A 110 4.16 9.20 -5.85
N VAL A 111 4.12 9.02 -7.16
CA VAL A 111 5.27 8.61 -7.98
C VAL A 111 5.62 9.68 -9.01
N ASP A 112 6.90 9.82 -9.33
CA ASP A 112 7.35 10.78 -10.35
C ASP A 112 7.10 10.26 -11.77
N LYS A 113 7.24 8.95 -11.97
CA LYS A 113 7.00 8.27 -13.24
C LYS A 113 6.23 6.97 -13.02
N MET A 114 5.27 6.68 -13.89
CA MET A 114 4.45 5.47 -13.85
C MET A 114 4.16 4.97 -15.26
N VAL A 115 4.25 3.67 -15.43
CA VAL A 115 3.65 2.95 -16.56
C VAL A 115 2.40 2.28 -16.04
N THR A 116 1.25 2.49 -16.69
CA THR A 116 -0.02 1.84 -16.33
C THR A 116 -0.70 1.28 -17.57
N ASP A 117 -1.38 0.16 -17.40
CA ASP A 117 -2.28 -0.39 -18.40
C ASP A 117 -3.72 -0.07 -18.00
N LEU A 118 -4.47 0.56 -18.90
CA LEU A 118 -5.89 0.93 -18.73
C LEU A 118 -6.77 0.27 -19.81
N SER A 119 -6.25 -0.75 -20.50
CA SER A 119 -6.96 -1.45 -21.57
C SER A 119 -8.21 -2.18 -21.05
N GLU A 120 -8.12 -2.74 -19.85
CA GLU A 120 -9.26 -3.40 -19.18
C GLU A 120 -10.13 -2.40 -18.42
N ARG A 121 -11.43 -2.73 -18.32
CA ARG A 121 -12.36 -1.93 -17.54
C ARG A 121 -12.08 -2.09 -16.05
N ASP A 122 -12.11 -0.96 -15.36
CA ASP A 122 -12.07 -0.85 -13.90
C ASP A 122 -12.98 -1.89 -13.21
N PHE A 123 -12.38 -2.85 -12.50
CA PHE A 123 -13.11 -3.81 -11.65
C PHE A 123 -13.91 -3.11 -10.55
N GLN A 124 -13.39 -1.99 -10.05
CA GLN A 124 -14.08 -1.08 -9.14
C GLN A 124 -14.01 0.33 -9.70
N THR A 125 -15.11 1.07 -9.59
CA THR A 125 -15.21 2.42 -10.14
C THR A 125 -14.14 3.36 -9.61
N GLY A 126 -13.41 3.96 -10.54
CA GLY A 126 -12.43 5.02 -10.27
C GLY A 126 -11.01 4.53 -10.06
N LEU A 127 -10.69 3.26 -10.32
CA LEU A 127 -9.31 2.76 -10.26
C LEU A 127 -8.43 3.42 -11.32
N SER A 128 -8.92 3.59 -12.54
CA SER A 128 -8.21 4.31 -13.61
C SER A 128 -7.87 5.74 -13.18
N TYR A 129 -8.82 6.43 -12.54
CA TYR A 129 -8.58 7.76 -11.98
C TYR A 129 -7.54 7.72 -10.85
N VAL A 130 -7.66 6.78 -9.92
CA VAL A 130 -6.70 6.64 -8.81
C VAL A 130 -5.29 6.42 -9.34
N ALA A 131 -5.12 5.56 -10.36
CA ALA A 131 -3.82 5.25 -10.96
C ALA A 131 -3.19 6.51 -11.56
N VAL A 132 -3.91 7.20 -12.44
CA VAL A 132 -3.44 8.43 -13.10
C VAL A 132 -3.15 9.53 -12.08
N SER A 133 -3.98 9.66 -11.04
CA SER A 133 -3.79 10.68 -10.00
C SER A 133 -2.56 10.44 -9.10
N ARG A 134 -1.85 9.31 -9.24
CA ARG A 134 -0.61 9.05 -8.49
C ARG A 134 0.62 9.72 -9.09
N VAL A 135 0.55 10.12 -10.36
CA VAL A 135 1.68 10.76 -11.04
C VAL A 135 1.62 12.26 -10.83
N LYS A 136 2.74 12.87 -10.43
CA LYS A 136 2.80 14.32 -10.17
C LYS A 136 2.60 15.17 -11.42
N MET A 137 3.13 14.71 -12.55
CA MET A 137 3.16 15.43 -13.82
C MET A 137 2.76 14.48 -14.95
N LEU A 138 2.02 14.99 -15.94
CA LEU A 138 1.57 14.19 -17.08
C LEU A 138 2.74 13.59 -17.88
N GLU A 139 3.88 14.29 -17.94
CA GLU A 139 5.12 13.82 -18.57
C GLU A 139 5.70 12.55 -17.92
N GLY A 140 5.34 12.29 -16.66
CA GLY A 140 5.72 11.08 -15.95
C GLY A 140 4.78 9.89 -16.21
N LEU A 141 3.68 10.08 -16.92
CA LEU A 141 2.68 9.04 -17.17
C LEU A 141 2.87 8.42 -18.55
N MET A 142 3.01 7.10 -18.58
CA MET A 142 2.95 6.29 -19.79
C MET A 142 1.78 5.32 -19.68
N ILE A 143 0.97 5.26 -20.73
CA ILE A 143 -0.11 4.27 -20.86
C ILE A 143 0.39 3.21 -21.83
N ASP A 144 0.52 1.97 -21.35
CA ASP A 144 1.20 0.89 -22.08
C ASP A 144 0.40 0.38 -23.27
N ALA A 145 -0.93 0.39 -23.15
CA ALA A 145 -1.85 -0.09 -24.18
C ALA A 145 -2.94 0.97 -24.51
N PRO A 146 -3.39 1.03 -25.77
CA PRO A 146 -4.55 1.85 -26.12
C PRO A 146 -5.79 1.35 -25.38
N PHE A 147 -6.65 2.29 -24.97
CA PHE A 147 -7.89 2.00 -24.27
C PHE A 147 -9.03 2.83 -24.87
N GLU A 148 -10.25 2.31 -24.78
CA GLU A 148 -11.44 3.02 -25.22
C GLU A 148 -11.85 4.06 -24.18
N ARG A 149 -11.99 5.33 -24.57
CA ARG A 149 -12.45 6.38 -23.63
C ARG A 149 -13.81 6.08 -23.01
N ALA A 150 -14.68 5.36 -23.74
CA ALA A 150 -15.96 4.92 -23.23
C ALA A 150 -15.85 4.01 -22.00
N SER A 151 -14.73 3.28 -21.82
CA SER A 151 -14.51 2.42 -20.65
C SER A 151 -14.38 3.21 -19.35
N LEU A 152 -13.97 4.49 -19.42
CA LEU A 152 -13.83 5.40 -18.29
C LEU A 152 -15.15 6.04 -17.85
N HIS A 153 -16.19 5.99 -18.69
CA HIS A 153 -17.48 6.57 -18.40
C HIS A 153 -18.45 5.52 -17.82
N TYR A 154 -19.21 5.95 -16.82
CA TYR A 154 -20.26 5.13 -16.20
C TYR A 154 -21.61 5.78 -16.48
N ASP A 155 -22.40 5.19 -17.38
CA ASP A 155 -23.77 5.66 -17.69
C ASP A 155 -24.70 5.55 -16.46
N LYS A 156 -24.42 4.59 -15.58
CA LYS A 156 -25.05 4.45 -14.27
C LYS A 156 -23.98 4.34 -13.21
N LEU A 157 -24.09 5.18 -12.17
CA LEU A 157 -23.26 5.05 -10.99
C LEU A 157 -23.49 3.67 -10.36
N PRO A 158 -22.43 2.98 -9.91
CA PRO A 158 -22.59 1.72 -9.19
C PRO A 158 -23.44 1.92 -7.94
N ASP A 159 -24.21 0.90 -7.57
CA ASP A 159 -25.10 0.93 -6.40
C ASP A 159 -24.37 1.34 -5.12
N GLY A 160 -23.13 0.88 -4.93
CA GLY A 160 -22.32 1.26 -3.77
C GLY A 160 -22.00 2.75 -3.71
N VAL A 161 -21.84 3.43 -4.86
CA VAL A 161 -21.64 4.89 -4.92
C VAL A 161 -22.95 5.60 -4.66
N LEU A 162 -24.06 5.14 -5.26
CA LEU A 162 -25.39 5.68 -5.00
C LEU A 162 -25.78 5.57 -3.52
N MET A 163 -25.45 4.46 -2.86
CA MET A 163 -25.67 4.28 -1.41
C MET A 163 -24.86 5.29 -0.59
N LYS A 164 -23.60 5.54 -0.95
CA LYS A 164 -22.75 6.55 -0.26
C LYS A 164 -23.29 7.97 -0.45
N VAL A 165 -23.75 8.32 -1.65
CA VAL A 165 -24.36 9.63 -1.93
C VAL A 165 -25.63 9.80 -1.09
N ARG A 166 -26.50 8.80 -1.06
CA ARG A 166 -27.71 8.81 -0.21
C ARG A 166 -27.39 8.94 1.27
N ASP A 167 -26.34 8.27 1.75
CA ASP A 167 -25.89 8.40 3.15
C ASP A 167 -25.33 9.80 3.44
N GLN A 168 -24.57 10.39 2.52
CA GLN A 168 -24.09 11.77 2.64
C GLN A 168 -25.22 12.78 2.65
N ASP A 169 -26.21 12.63 1.76
CA ASP A 169 -27.39 13.49 1.72
C ASP A 169 -28.20 13.38 3.02
N ARG A 170 -28.35 12.16 3.54
CA ARG A 170 -28.99 11.93 4.85
C ARG A 170 -28.24 12.64 5.98
N ARG A 171 -26.91 12.56 6.00
CA ARG A 171 -26.08 13.26 7.01
C ARG A 171 -26.18 14.77 6.88
N ARG A 172 -26.19 15.31 5.65
CA ARG A 172 -26.39 16.75 5.39
C ARG A 172 -27.74 17.24 5.92
N GLN A 173 -28.81 16.49 5.68
CA GLN A 173 -30.16 16.83 6.17
C GLN A 173 -30.29 16.69 7.70
N GLN A 174 -29.43 15.91 8.35
CA GLN A 174 -29.41 15.72 9.81
C GLN A 174 -28.52 16.74 10.53
N GLN A 175 -27.78 17.59 9.82
CA GLN A 175 -27.09 18.72 10.46
C GLN A 175 -28.15 19.74 10.90
N LEU A 176 -28.29 19.91 12.21
CA LEU A 176 -29.16 20.93 12.81
C LEU A 176 -28.57 22.31 12.49
N ASP A 177 -29.30 23.12 11.73
CA ASP A 177 -28.92 24.51 11.40
C ASP A 177 -28.96 25.47 12.61
N GLN A 178 -29.41 24.99 13.78
CA GLN A 178 -29.38 25.75 15.03
C GLN A 178 -28.79 24.93 16.18
N PRO A 179 -27.94 25.54 17.03
CA PRO A 179 -27.45 24.88 18.24
C PRO A 179 -28.63 24.56 19.18
N LEU A 180 -28.66 23.34 19.72
CA LEU A 180 -29.70 22.84 20.64
C LEU A 180 -29.78 23.62 21.98
N PHE A 181 -28.83 24.52 22.24
CA PHE A 181 -28.80 25.35 23.44
C PHE A 181 -28.62 26.81 23.03
N HIS A 182 -29.54 27.67 23.47
CA HIS A 182 -29.31 29.11 23.50
C HIS A 182 -28.31 29.43 24.63
N PRO A 183 -27.31 30.30 24.40
CA PRO A 183 -26.42 30.72 25.46
C PRO A 183 -27.23 31.47 26.52
N LEU A 184 -27.44 30.82 27.66
CA LEU A 184 -27.84 31.49 28.89
C LEU A 184 -26.60 32.25 29.35
N PHE A 185 -26.41 33.51 28.97
CA PHE A 185 -25.74 34.59 29.70
C PHE A 185 -25.63 35.80 28.74
N SER A 186 -26.21 36.93 29.16
CA SER A 186 -26.09 38.26 28.53
C SER A 186 -25.20 39.15 29.39
#